data_AF-A0A397C8X6-F1
#
_entry.id   AF-A0A397C8X6-F1
#
_cell.length_a   1.000
_cell.length_b   1.000
_cell.length_c   1.000
_cell.angle_alpha   90.00
_cell.angle_beta   90.00
_cell.angle_gamma   90.00
#
_symmetry.space_group_name_H-M   'P 1'
#
loop_
_entity.id
_entity.type
_entity.pdbx_description
1 polymer ?
#
loop_
_entity_poly.entity_id
_entity_poly.type
_entity_poly.pdbx_seq_one_letter_code
_entity_poly.pdbx_strand_id
1 'polypeptide(L)'
;MSANYLMDDIEELKTIVASVTSERLQKDLRHLLATKEAALVQAQQAQPRPVAAPKPAVVTPAASAPVSNDNIVYTEISTFAWDDEGYGKPKVTVYITSGIDGVGSLPSDHITCDFTTRSFDLKIKDLNGKNYRLVRYNLDKDIVPNKSKFVAKKNRVTITLVKADDKNTWMNLTAKSAAPTAKPNTADPSAGIMDMMKNMYDEGDDEMKRTIAKAWSESRNKNPGGADVGGLGGL
;
A
#
# COMPACT_ATOMS: atom_id res chain seq x y z
N MET A 1 12.39 -1.40 24.70
CA MET A 1 12.83 -2.70 24.11
C MET A 1 14.02 -3.18 24.94
N SER A 2 13.89 -4.29 25.64
CA SER A 2 14.99 -4.84 26.45
C SER A 2 16.07 -5.37 25.51
N ALA A 3 17.35 -5.01 25.74
CA ALA A 3 18.47 -5.33 24.87
C ALA A 3 18.61 -6.84 24.54
N ASN A 4 18.09 -7.70 25.42
CA ASN A 4 18.09 -9.15 25.25
C ASN A 4 17.26 -9.60 24.03
N TYR A 5 16.05 -9.06 23.83
CA TYR A 5 15.22 -9.43 22.67
C TYR A 5 15.86 -9.00 21.34
N LEU A 6 16.60 -7.88 21.34
CA LEU A 6 17.29 -7.41 20.15
C LEU A 6 18.49 -8.31 19.80
N MET A 7 19.13 -8.91 20.80
CA MET A 7 20.25 -9.81 20.62
C MET A 7 19.78 -11.17 20.08
N ASP A 8 18.69 -11.71 20.65
CA ASP A 8 18.04 -12.94 20.16
C ASP A 8 17.57 -12.78 18.70
N ASP A 9 16.93 -11.65 18.35
CA ASP A 9 16.53 -11.31 16.98
C ASP A 9 17.72 -11.35 16.00
N ILE A 10 18.89 -10.86 16.41
CA ILE A 10 20.09 -10.81 15.58
C ILE A 10 20.64 -12.22 15.34
N GLU A 11 20.62 -13.09 16.36
CA GLU A 11 21.06 -14.48 16.23
C GLU A 11 20.12 -15.29 15.35
N GLU A 12 18.81 -15.08 15.49
CA GLU A 12 17.81 -15.72 14.63
C GLU A 12 17.96 -15.23 13.18
N LEU A 13 18.13 -13.93 12.95
CA LEU A 13 18.37 -13.40 11.60
C LEU A 13 19.64 -13.97 10.95
N LYS A 14 20.72 -14.16 11.72
CA LYS A 14 21.95 -14.80 11.23
C LYS A 14 21.70 -16.22 10.76
N THR A 15 20.91 -16.96 11.52
CA THR A 15 20.52 -18.35 11.19
C THR A 15 19.65 -18.41 9.93
N ILE A 16 18.70 -17.48 9.77
CA ILE A 16 17.83 -17.40 8.59
C ILE A 16 18.61 -16.96 7.35
N VAL A 17 19.52 -15.99 7.45
CA VAL A 17 20.37 -15.57 6.32
C VAL A 17 21.24 -16.72 5.80
N ALA A 18 21.63 -17.65 6.66
CA ALA A 18 22.42 -18.83 6.29
C ALA A 18 21.60 -19.92 5.60
N SER A 19 20.30 -20.03 5.87
CA SER A 19 19.42 -21.06 5.30
C SER A 19 18.74 -20.65 3.98
N VAL A 20 18.73 -19.35 3.67
CA VAL A 20 18.07 -18.81 2.47
C VAL A 20 19.00 -18.85 1.24
N THR A 21 18.53 -19.48 0.17
CA THR A 21 19.26 -19.65 -1.11
C THR A 21 18.94 -18.59 -2.16
N SER A 22 17.87 -17.80 -1.98
CA SER A 22 17.47 -16.74 -2.91
C SER A 22 18.29 -15.47 -2.68
N GLU A 23 19.05 -15.04 -3.70
CA GLU A 23 19.92 -13.86 -3.61
C GLU A 23 19.17 -12.57 -3.26
N ARG A 24 17.95 -12.39 -3.79
CA ARG A 24 17.12 -11.22 -3.51
C ARG A 24 16.75 -11.16 -2.02
N LEU A 25 16.26 -12.28 -1.48
CA LEU A 25 15.88 -12.38 -0.08
C LEU A 25 17.10 -12.29 0.83
N GLN A 26 18.24 -12.86 0.42
CA GLN A 26 19.49 -12.75 1.18
C GLN A 26 19.95 -11.29 1.30
N LYS A 27 19.80 -10.48 0.25
CA LYS A 27 20.13 -9.05 0.27
C LYS A 27 19.22 -8.28 1.25
N ASP A 28 17.92 -8.52 1.20
CA ASP A 28 16.94 -7.85 2.06
C ASP A 28 17.16 -8.23 3.54
N LEU A 29 17.41 -9.51 3.83
CA LEU A 29 17.70 -10.00 5.18
C LEU A 29 19.03 -9.48 5.74
N ARG A 30 20.07 -9.36 4.91
CA ARG A 30 21.35 -8.75 5.32
C ARG A 30 21.20 -7.26 5.65
N HIS A 31 20.37 -6.54 4.90
CA HIS A 31 20.07 -5.14 5.20
C HIS A 31 19.34 -5.00 6.54
N LEU A 32 18.37 -5.89 6.82
CA LEU A 32 17.68 -5.92 8.09
C LEU A 32 18.62 -6.26 9.26
N LEU A 33 19.52 -7.23 9.07
CA LEU A 33 20.55 -7.60 10.04
C LEU A 33 21.46 -6.42 10.38
N ALA A 34 21.99 -5.72 9.38
CA ALA A 34 22.85 -4.55 9.58
C ALA A 34 22.12 -3.43 10.34
N THR A 35 20.83 -3.24 10.06
CA THR A 35 20.00 -2.25 10.75
C THR A 35 19.81 -2.61 12.23
N LYS A 36 19.60 -3.89 12.53
CA LYS A 36 19.42 -4.41 13.90
C LYS A 36 20.73 -4.36 14.70
N GLU A 37 21.87 -4.69 14.08
CA GLU A 37 23.19 -4.56 14.69
C GLU A 37 23.53 -3.09 15.01
N ALA A 38 23.22 -2.15 14.10
CA ALA A 38 23.38 -0.72 14.37
C ALA A 38 22.49 -0.24 15.54
N ALA A 39 21.26 -0.73 15.63
CA ALA A 39 20.36 -0.42 16.75
C ALA A 39 20.88 -0.99 18.08
N LEU A 40 21.52 -2.16 18.07
CA LEU A 40 22.13 -2.75 19.27
C LEU A 40 23.31 -1.90 19.77
N VAL A 41 24.17 -1.43 18.85
CA VAL A 41 25.28 -0.53 19.18
C VAL A 41 24.77 0.79 19.75
N GLN A 42 23.72 1.37 19.16
CA GLN A 42 23.09 2.59 19.68
C GLN A 42 22.46 2.38 21.06
N ALA A 43 21.80 1.23 21.28
CA ALA A 43 21.20 0.89 22.57
C ALA A 43 22.27 0.66 23.66
N GLN A 44 23.44 0.10 23.30
CA GLN A 44 24.57 -0.08 24.22
C GLN A 44 25.33 1.22 24.51
N GLN A 45 25.40 2.15 23.55
CA GLN A 45 26.02 3.47 23.73
C GLN A 45 25.14 4.46 24.52
N ALA A 46 23.85 4.17 24.72
CA ALA A 46 22.90 5.04 25.41
C ALA A 46 22.83 4.84 26.95
N GLN A 47 23.81 4.17 27.57
CA GLN A 47 23.94 4.10 29.04
C GLN A 47 24.86 5.21 29.60
N PRO A 48 24.57 5.74 30.80
CA PRO A 48 24.68 7.18 31.08
C PRO A 48 26.06 7.61 31.62
N ARG A 49 26.58 8.75 31.15
CA ARG A 49 27.62 9.51 31.88
C ARG A 49 26.99 10.25 33.07
N PRO A 50 27.68 10.33 34.23
CA PRO A 50 27.12 10.93 35.44
C PRO A 50 27.02 12.47 35.36
N VAL A 51 25.80 12.94 35.66
CA VAL A 51 25.40 14.15 36.40
C VAL A 51 26.38 15.33 36.54
N ALA A 52 25.94 16.49 36.04
CA ALA A 52 26.15 17.79 36.69
C ALA A 52 24.95 18.71 36.42
N ALA A 53 24.08 18.88 37.42
CA ALA A 53 23.21 20.05 37.59
C ALA A 53 24.00 21.11 38.40
N PRO A 54 23.77 22.44 38.31
CA PRO A 54 22.46 23.14 38.40
C PRO A 54 22.33 24.33 37.39
N LYS A 55 21.31 25.19 37.26
CA LYS A 55 20.09 25.65 37.98
C LYS A 55 19.15 26.29 36.89
N PRO A 56 17.91 26.72 37.19
CA PRO A 56 16.78 26.75 36.25
C PRO A 56 16.51 28.13 35.63
N ALA A 57 16.13 28.16 34.36
CA ALA A 57 15.44 29.28 33.74
C ALA A 57 14.09 28.79 33.18
N VAL A 58 13.03 29.34 33.77
CA VAL A 58 11.63 29.16 33.39
C VAL A 58 11.38 29.84 32.06
N VAL A 59 10.90 29.11 31.05
CA VAL A 59 9.96 29.61 30.03
C VAL A 59 9.25 28.41 29.36
N THR A 60 7.93 28.32 29.60
CA THR A 60 6.87 27.70 28.76
C THR A 60 7.17 26.45 27.91
N PRO A 61 6.56 25.28 28.19
CA PRO A 61 6.46 24.21 27.22
C PRO A 61 5.25 24.44 26.30
N ALA A 62 5.52 24.89 25.08
CA ALA A 62 4.67 24.53 23.94
C ALA A 62 4.75 23.00 23.81
N ALA A 63 3.60 22.33 23.87
CA ALA A 63 3.48 20.89 23.80
C ALA A 63 4.03 20.36 22.47
N SER A 64 5.32 20.01 22.46
CA SER A 64 5.86 19.03 21.52
C SER A 64 5.21 17.71 21.86
N ALA A 65 4.30 17.28 20.98
CA ALA A 65 3.73 15.95 21.01
C ALA A 65 4.86 14.92 21.19
N PRO A 66 4.72 13.93 22.08
CA PRO A 66 5.66 12.84 22.13
C PRO A 66 5.60 12.13 20.78
N VAL A 67 6.69 12.22 20.01
CA VAL A 67 6.96 11.30 18.91
C VAL A 67 7.20 9.93 19.55
N SER A 68 6.11 9.26 19.88
CA SER A 68 6.12 7.85 20.25
C SER A 68 6.55 7.08 19.02
N ASN A 69 7.86 6.86 18.86
CA ASN A 69 8.40 5.83 18.00
C ASN A 69 8.11 4.46 18.62
N ASP A 70 6.82 4.15 18.74
CA ASP A 70 6.34 2.83 19.06
C ASP A 70 6.24 2.12 17.72
N ASN A 71 7.22 1.27 17.42
CA ASN A 71 7.25 0.48 16.19
C ASN A 71 6.21 -0.64 16.32
N ILE A 72 4.92 -0.25 16.31
CA ILE A 72 3.78 -1.15 16.43
C ILE A 72 3.69 -1.92 15.12
N VAL A 73 4.09 -3.19 15.17
CA VAL A 73 3.94 -4.13 14.05
C VAL A 73 2.47 -4.54 13.95
N TYR A 74 1.91 -4.40 12.75
CA TYR A 74 0.54 -4.80 12.43
C TYR A 74 0.53 -5.97 11.46
N THR A 75 -0.29 -6.98 11.76
CA THR A 75 -0.65 -8.05 10.83
C THR A 75 -1.75 -7.54 9.90
N GLU A 76 -1.58 -7.66 8.58
CA GLU A 76 -2.63 -7.26 7.64
C GLU A 76 -3.84 -8.20 7.73
N ILE A 77 -5.03 -7.63 7.76
CA ILE A 77 -6.29 -8.38 7.58
C ILE A 77 -6.51 -8.55 6.08
N SER A 78 -6.12 -9.69 5.52
CA SER A 78 -6.29 -9.98 4.09
C SER A 78 -7.70 -10.45 3.73
N THR A 79 -8.43 -11.04 4.68
CA THR A 79 -9.72 -11.69 4.45
C THR A 79 -10.86 -10.85 4.99
N PHE A 80 -11.64 -10.27 4.09
CA PHE A 80 -12.85 -9.51 4.41
C PHE A 80 -13.86 -9.65 3.26
N ALA A 81 -15.12 -9.36 3.56
CA ALA A 81 -16.18 -9.24 2.57
C ALA A 81 -16.69 -7.79 2.54
N TRP A 82 -17.34 -7.39 1.47
CA TRP A 82 -18.02 -6.10 1.40
C TRP A 82 -19.27 -6.18 0.54
N ASP A 83 -20.23 -5.30 0.80
CA ASP A 83 -21.44 -5.15 0.00
C ASP A 83 -21.76 -3.67 -0.26
N ASP A 84 -22.53 -3.43 -1.32
CA ASP A 84 -23.17 -2.16 -1.59
C ASP A 84 -24.70 -2.36 -1.48
N GLU A 85 -25.37 -1.50 -0.71
CA GLU A 85 -26.84 -1.49 -0.63
C GLU A 85 -27.49 -1.11 -2.00
N GLY A 86 -26.70 -0.59 -2.94
CA GLY A 86 -27.10 -0.37 -4.33
C GLY A 86 -27.48 1.08 -4.66
N TYR A 87 -28.14 1.27 -5.80
CA TYR A 87 -28.56 2.58 -6.30
C TYR A 87 -29.59 3.25 -5.38
N GLY A 88 -29.39 4.53 -5.08
CA GLY A 88 -30.26 5.30 -4.18
C GLY A 88 -30.09 4.93 -2.70
N LYS A 89 -29.07 4.12 -2.36
CA LYS A 89 -28.75 3.74 -0.99
C LYS A 89 -27.38 4.28 -0.60
N PRO A 90 -27.27 4.94 0.58
CA PRO A 90 -26.09 5.71 0.90
C PRO A 90 -24.96 4.89 1.51
N LYS A 91 -25.08 3.56 1.66
CA LYS A 91 -24.11 2.77 2.44
C LYS A 91 -23.44 1.68 1.62
N VAL A 92 -22.14 1.55 1.88
CA VAL A 92 -21.30 0.41 1.51
C VAL A 92 -20.79 -0.18 2.82
N THR A 93 -20.88 -1.49 3.00
CA THR A 93 -20.48 -2.14 4.26
C THR A 93 -19.29 -3.07 4.04
N VAL A 94 -18.28 -2.98 4.89
CA VAL A 94 -17.15 -3.91 4.92
C VAL A 94 -17.26 -4.79 6.17
N TYR A 95 -17.17 -6.10 5.98
CA TYR A 95 -17.30 -7.12 7.01
C TYR A 95 -15.97 -7.83 7.21
N ILE A 96 -15.48 -7.80 8.44
CA ILE A 96 -14.36 -8.63 8.88
C ILE A 96 -14.93 -9.64 9.88
N THR A 97 -14.84 -10.93 9.54
CA THR A 97 -15.44 -12.05 10.30
C THR A 97 -14.46 -13.19 10.58
N SER A 98 -13.25 -13.13 10.03
CA SER A 98 -12.24 -14.17 10.16
C SER A 98 -10.95 -13.57 10.73
N GLY A 99 -10.25 -14.34 11.57
CA GLY A 99 -8.97 -13.94 12.16
C GLY A 99 -9.07 -12.85 13.24
N ILE A 100 -10.28 -12.54 13.72
CA ILE A 100 -10.53 -11.49 14.72
C ILE A 100 -11.45 -11.94 15.87
N ASP A 101 -11.32 -13.19 16.29
CA ASP A 101 -12.10 -13.74 17.40
C ASP A 101 -11.81 -13.02 18.72
N GLY A 102 -12.86 -12.64 19.43
CA GLY A 102 -12.75 -11.89 20.71
C GLY A 102 -12.62 -10.38 20.56
N VAL A 103 -12.62 -9.83 19.34
CA VAL A 103 -12.48 -8.39 19.09
C VAL A 103 -13.49 -7.52 19.84
N GLY A 104 -14.73 -7.99 20.03
CA GLY A 104 -15.76 -7.23 20.73
C GLY A 104 -15.58 -7.14 22.25
N SER A 105 -14.62 -7.88 22.81
CA SER A 105 -14.27 -7.83 24.23
C SER A 105 -13.13 -6.84 24.52
N LEU A 106 -12.51 -6.28 23.49
CA LEU A 106 -11.46 -5.27 23.64
C LEU A 106 -12.04 -3.93 24.09
N PRO A 107 -11.26 -3.10 24.82
CA PRO A 107 -11.61 -1.72 25.08
C PRO A 107 -11.84 -0.94 23.78
N SER A 108 -12.71 0.07 23.82
CA SER A 108 -12.99 0.95 22.67
C SER A 108 -11.73 1.59 22.09
N ASP A 109 -10.74 1.89 22.92
CA ASP A 109 -9.53 2.61 22.54
C ASP A 109 -8.54 1.72 21.76
N HIS A 110 -8.71 0.40 21.83
CA HIS A 110 -7.88 -0.56 21.11
C HIS A 110 -8.34 -0.75 19.66
N ILE A 111 -9.55 -0.31 19.33
CA ILE A 111 -10.10 -0.44 17.99
C ILE A 111 -10.38 0.96 17.46
N THR A 112 -9.64 1.35 16.44
CA THR A 112 -9.77 2.68 15.81
C THR A 112 -9.97 2.51 14.32
N CYS A 113 -10.77 3.39 13.71
CA CYS A 113 -10.94 3.41 12.27
C CYS A 113 -10.91 4.86 11.80
N ASP A 114 -9.88 5.19 11.02
CA ASP A 114 -9.73 6.51 10.43
C ASP A 114 -10.39 6.51 9.05
N PHE A 115 -11.20 7.54 8.75
CA PHE A 115 -11.88 7.70 7.47
C PHE A 115 -11.36 8.93 6.75
N THR A 116 -11.12 8.81 5.44
CA THR A 116 -10.88 9.94 4.54
C THR A 116 -11.85 9.86 3.37
N THR A 117 -11.87 10.87 2.50
CA THR A 117 -12.78 10.92 1.34
C THR A 117 -12.69 9.67 0.47
N ARG A 118 -11.51 9.04 0.35
CA ARG A 118 -11.28 7.88 -0.54
C ARG A 118 -10.47 6.77 0.11
N SER A 119 -10.46 6.69 1.44
CA SER A 119 -9.79 5.61 2.16
C SER A 119 -10.39 5.37 3.54
N PHE A 120 -10.13 4.19 4.09
CA PHE A 120 -10.30 3.92 5.51
C PHE A 120 -9.13 3.10 6.05
N ASP A 121 -8.88 3.21 7.36
CA ASP A 121 -7.79 2.54 8.05
C ASP A 121 -8.26 2.04 9.42
N LEU A 122 -8.63 0.76 9.48
CA LEU A 122 -9.00 0.07 10.71
C LEU A 122 -7.74 -0.50 11.37
N LYS A 123 -7.53 -0.17 12.64
CA LYS A 123 -6.46 -0.70 13.50
C LYS A 123 -7.09 -1.37 14.72
N ILE A 124 -6.71 -2.61 14.97
CA ILE A 124 -7.06 -3.39 16.16
C ILE A 124 -5.76 -3.66 16.91
N LYS A 125 -5.68 -3.24 18.16
CA LYS A 125 -4.51 -3.42 19.01
C LYS A 125 -4.76 -4.52 20.05
N ASP A 126 -3.72 -5.27 20.35
CA ASP A 126 -3.68 -6.26 21.44
C ASP A 126 -4.82 -7.30 21.37
N LEU A 127 -5.15 -7.77 20.17
CA LEU A 127 -6.06 -8.89 19.99
C LEU A 127 -5.26 -10.19 20.06
N ASN A 128 -5.41 -10.93 21.15
CA ASN A 128 -4.65 -12.17 21.41
C ASN A 128 -3.12 -11.93 21.34
N GLY A 129 -2.65 -10.78 21.86
CA GLY A 129 -1.23 -10.39 21.83
C GLY A 129 -0.70 -9.96 20.46
N LYS A 130 -1.57 -9.74 19.48
CA LYS A 130 -1.20 -9.26 18.13
C LYS A 130 -1.99 -8.00 17.75
N ASN A 131 -1.39 -7.17 16.93
CA ASN A 131 -2.09 -6.04 16.32
C ASN A 131 -2.48 -6.40 14.88
N TYR A 132 -3.66 -5.96 14.46
CA TYR A 132 -4.18 -6.17 13.13
C TYR A 132 -4.55 -4.84 12.47
N ARG A 133 -4.36 -4.74 11.16
CA ARG A 133 -4.72 -3.54 10.39
C ARG A 133 -5.37 -3.90 9.06
N LEU A 134 -6.46 -3.22 8.74
CA LEU A 134 -7.06 -3.22 7.41
C LEU A 134 -7.09 -1.80 6.89
N VAL A 135 -6.25 -1.51 5.90
CA VAL A 135 -6.24 -0.23 5.22
C VAL A 135 -6.59 -0.42 3.75
N ARG A 136 -7.50 0.41 3.25
CA ARG A 136 -7.82 0.47 1.81
C ARG A 136 -7.76 1.91 1.35
N TYR A 137 -6.89 2.13 0.38
CA TYR A 137 -6.74 3.39 -0.35
C TYR A 137 -7.50 3.33 -1.67
N ASN A 138 -7.76 4.50 -2.27
CA ASN A 138 -8.36 4.62 -3.59
C ASN A 138 -9.72 3.88 -3.70
N LEU A 139 -10.62 4.16 -2.77
CA LEU A 139 -12.01 3.67 -2.82
C LEU A 139 -12.67 4.02 -4.17
N ASP A 140 -13.58 3.19 -4.66
CA ASP A 140 -14.18 3.31 -6.00
C ASP A 140 -14.90 4.65 -6.21
N LYS A 141 -15.56 5.14 -5.17
CA LYS A 141 -16.18 6.47 -5.10
C LYS A 141 -15.83 7.15 -3.78
N ASP A 142 -16.18 8.43 -3.74
CA ASP A 142 -16.02 9.25 -2.55
C ASP A 142 -17.04 8.87 -1.46
N ILE A 143 -16.58 8.96 -0.22
CA ILE A 143 -17.37 8.76 0.99
C ILE A 143 -17.44 10.05 1.80
N VAL A 144 -18.38 10.12 2.74
CA VAL A 144 -18.49 11.18 3.75
C VAL A 144 -17.82 10.67 5.04
N PRO A 145 -16.59 11.09 5.37
CA PRO A 145 -15.84 10.54 6.51
C PRO A 145 -16.60 10.72 7.83
N ASN A 146 -17.18 11.91 8.05
CA ASN A 146 -17.89 12.27 9.28
C ASN A 146 -19.18 11.47 9.51
N LYS A 147 -19.74 10.85 8.47
CA LYS A 147 -20.94 9.99 8.58
C LYS A 147 -20.60 8.50 8.56
N SER A 148 -19.37 8.17 8.16
CA SER A 148 -18.85 6.80 8.14
C SER A 148 -18.48 6.38 9.55
N LYS A 149 -18.60 5.09 9.85
CA LYS A 149 -18.40 4.57 11.21
C LYS A 149 -18.02 3.10 11.18
N PHE A 150 -17.55 2.58 12.31
CA PHE A 150 -17.35 1.17 12.50
C PHE A 150 -18.06 0.69 13.77
N VAL A 151 -18.37 -0.60 13.82
CA VAL A 151 -18.95 -1.28 14.98
C VAL A 151 -18.20 -2.59 15.18
N ALA A 152 -17.58 -2.74 16.35
CA ALA A 152 -17.00 -4.00 16.79
C ALA A 152 -18.03 -4.79 17.62
N LYS A 153 -18.15 -6.08 17.33
CA LYS A 153 -18.94 -7.08 18.07
C LYS A 153 -18.04 -8.27 18.36
N LYS A 154 -18.51 -9.20 19.21
CA LYS A 154 -17.74 -10.34 19.74
C LYS A 154 -16.66 -10.90 18.79
N ASN A 155 -17.05 -11.35 17.59
CA ASN A 155 -16.14 -11.90 16.57
C ASN A 155 -16.31 -11.21 15.20
N ARG A 156 -16.71 -9.94 15.18
CA ARG A 156 -16.98 -9.24 13.92
C ARG A 156 -16.73 -7.76 14.04
N VAL A 157 -16.03 -7.19 13.06
CA VAL A 157 -16.01 -5.74 12.84
C VAL A 157 -16.79 -5.44 11.56
N THR A 158 -17.67 -4.45 11.66
CA THR A 158 -18.47 -3.95 10.54
C THR A 158 -18.14 -2.48 10.33
N ILE A 159 -17.63 -2.13 9.16
CA ILE A 159 -17.34 -0.75 8.77
C ILE A 159 -18.44 -0.30 7.82
N THR A 160 -19.14 0.78 8.15
CA THR A 160 -20.13 1.42 7.27
C THR A 160 -19.52 2.67 6.67
N LEU A 161 -19.36 2.65 5.35
CA LEU A 161 -18.92 3.78 4.55
C LEU A 161 -20.17 4.47 3.99
N VAL A 162 -20.31 5.77 4.25
CA VAL A 162 -21.44 6.55 3.71
C VAL A 162 -21.00 7.19 2.40
N LYS A 163 -21.65 6.86 1.29
CA LYS A 163 -21.37 7.42 -0.03
C LYS A 163 -21.56 8.94 -0.03
N ALA A 164 -20.71 9.66 -0.74
CA ALA A 164 -20.89 11.10 -0.98
C ALA A 164 -22.08 11.38 -1.90
N ASP A 165 -22.36 10.47 -2.83
CA ASP A 165 -23.52 10.52 -3.72
C ASP A 165 -24.22 9.15 -3.72
N ASP A 166 -25.48 9.14 -3.29
CA ASP A 166 -26.32 7.95 -3.12
C ASP A 166 -26.79 7.36 -4.46
N LYS A 167 -26.63 8.09 -5.57
CA LYS A 167 -26.90 7.60 -6.93
C LYS A 167 -25.78 6.72 -7.48
N ASN A 168 -24.63 6.67 -6.80
CA ASN A 168 -23.54 5.79 -7.20
C ASN A 168 -23.76 4.34 -6.73
N THR A 169 -23.45 3.39 -7.61
CA THR A 169 -23.33 1.97 -7.27
C THR A 169 -21.88 1.55 -7.40
N TRP A 170 -21.39 0.83 -6.39
CA TRP A 170 -20.01 0.37 -6.32
C TRP A 170 -19.93 -1.04 -6.91
N MET A 171 -19.19 -1.17 -8.00
CA MET A 171 -18.90 -2.49 -8.60
C MET A 171 -17.64 -3.11 -7.99
N ASN A 172 -16.77 -2.27 -7.43
CA ASN A 172 -15.55 -2.66 -6.73
C ASN A 172 -15.45 -1.85 -5.44
N LEU A 173 -14.73 -2.36 -4.42
CA LEU A 173 -14.47 -1.58 -3.20
C LEU A 173 -13.44 -0.48 -3.46
N THR A 174 -12.42 -0.81 -4.25
CA THR A 174 -11.35 0.10 -4.67
C THR A 174 -11.46 0.32 -6.17
N ALA A 175 -11.23 1.55 -6.61
CA ALA A 175 -11.12 1.83 -8.03
C ALA A 175 -9.99 0.98 -8.62
N LYS A 176 -10.23 0.35 -9.77
CA LYS A 176 -9.15 -0.20 -10.59
C LYS A 176 -8.15 0.93 -10.83
N SER A 177 -6.85 0.67 -10.71
CA SER A 177 -5.86 1.71 -10.97
C SER A 177 -5.99 2.12 -12.43
N ALA A 178 -6.70 3.22 -12.68
CA ALA A 178 -6.44 3.98 -13.87
C ALA A 178 -5.04 4.55 -13.65
N ALA A 179 -4.04 3.95 -14.30
CA ALA A 179 -2.90 4.74 -14.71
C ALA A 179 -3.50 6.01 -15.34
N PRO A 180 -3.04 7.21 -14.97
CA PRO A 180 -3.63 8.44 -15.47
C PRO A 180 -3.70 8.31 -16.97
N THR A 181 -4.92 8.30 -17.52
CA THR A 181 -5.11 8.37 -18.96
C THR A 181 -4.48 9.69 -19.36
N ALA A 182 -3.24 9.61 -19.84
CA ALA A 182 -2.55 10.75 -20.41
C ALA A 182 -3.49 11.25 -21.49
N LYS A 183 -4.09 12.43 -21.25
CA LYS A 183 -4.94 13.08 -22.24
C LYS A 183 -4.10 13.12 -23.53
N PRO A 184 -4.62 12.67 -24.68
CA PRO A 184 -3.85 12.69 -25.90
C PRO A 184 -3.44 14.13 -26.15
N ASN A 185 -2.16 14.41 -25.97
CA ASN A 185 -1.62 15.73 -26.21
C ASN A 185 -1.71 15.93 -27.72
N THR A 186 -2.57 16.85 -28.16
CA THR A 186 -2.89 17.09 -29.58
C THR A 186 -1.70 17.61 -30.39
N ALA A 187 -0.54 17.78 -29.75
CA ALA A 187 0.69 18.26 -30.36
C ALA A 187 1.46 17.18 -31.13
N ASP A 188 1.28 15.87 -30.83
CA ASP A 188 2.02 14.83 -31.56
C ASP A 188 1.30 13.46 -31.57
N PRO A 189 0.49 13.17 -32.62
CA PRO A 189 -0.24 11.89 -32.75
C PRO A 189 0.66 10.65 -32.68
N SER A 190 1.93 10.78 -33.09
CA SER A 190 2.92 9.70 -33.10
C SER A 190 3.39 9.29 -31.70
N ALA A 191 3.48 10.25 -30.77
CA ALA A 191 3.90 9.99 -29.40
C ALA A 191 2.79 9.32 -28.58
N GLY A 192 1.54 9.73 -28.82
CA GLY A 192 0.37 9.11 -28.17
C GLY A 192 0.20 7.63 -28.56
N ILE A 193 0.51 7.27 -29.80
CA ILE A 193 0.45 5.88 -30.27
C ILE A 193 1.55 5.03 -29.62
N MET A 194 2.75 5.58 -29.43
CA MET A 194 3.87 4.83 -28.84
C MET A 194 3.64 4.52 -27.35
N ASP A 195 3.07 5.46 -26.61
CA ASP A 195 2.72 5.29 -25.20
C ASP A 195 1.50 4.35 -25.03
N MET A 196 0.52 4.45 -25.93
CA MET A 196 -0.62 3.53 -25.98
C MET A 196 -0.19 2.09 -26.32
N MET A 197 0.74 1.90 -27.26
CA MET A 197 1.29 0.58 -27.60
C MET A 197 2.15 -0.01 -26.47
N LYS A 198 2.87 0.83 -25.72
CA LYS A 198 3.65 0.39 -24.56
C LYS A 198 2.76 -0.08 -23.42
N ASN A 199 1.71 0.68 -23.12
CA ASN A 199 0.73 0.28 -22.10
C ASN A 199 0.03 -1.03 -22.49
N MET A 200 -0.26 -1.24 -23.79
CA MET A 200 -0.83 -2.49 -24.28
C MET A 200 0.15 -3.69 -24.24
N TYR A 201 1.47 -3.45 -24.38
CA TYR A 201 2.50 -4.47 -24.20
C TYR A 201 2.69 -4.85 -22.73
N ASP A 202 2.61 -3.89 -21.81
CA ASP A 202 2.77 -4.17 -20.38
C ASP A 202 1.51 -4.83 -19.78
N GLU A 203 0.32 -4.52 -20.30
CA GLU A 203 -0.97 -5.08 -19.87
C GLU A 203 -1.38 -6.40 -20.56
N GLY A 204 -0.77 -6.74 -21.71
CA GLY A 204 -1.17 -7.91 -22.51
C GLY A 204 -0.77 -9.26 -21.90
N ASP A 205 -1.65 -10.25 -22.06
CA ASP A 205 -1.29 -11.66 -21.88
C ASP A 205 -0.13 -12.06 -22.83
N ASP A 206 0.55 -13.18 -22.54
CA ASP A 206 1.72 -13.62 -23.31
C ASP A 206 1.42 -13.88 -24.81
N GLU A 207 0.15 -14.02 -25.19
CA GLU A 207 -0.29 -14.29 -26.56
C GLU A 207 -0.48 -12.99 -27.37
N MET A 208 -1.02 -11.94 -26.75
CA MET A 208 -1.15 -10.61 -27.33
C MET A 208 0.22 -9.93 -27.46
N LYS A 209 1.13 -10.12 -26.49
CA LYS A 209 2.53 -9.68 -26.58
C LYS A 209 3.26 -10.28 -27.78
N ARG A 210 3.08 -11.58 -28.04
CA ARG A 210 3.65 -12.25 -29.22
C ARG A 210 3.09 -11.68 -30.52
N THR A 211 1.80 -11.39 -30.55
CA THR A 211 1.13 -10.83 -31.74
C THR A 211 1.61 -9.42 -32.05
N ILE A 212 1.77 -8.56 -31.02
CA ILE A 212 2.30 -7.20 -31.19
C ILE A 212 3.80 -7.23 -31.53
N ALA A 213 4.59 -8.09 -30.89
CA ALA A 213 6.00 -8.29 -31.23
C ALA A 213 6.17 -8.79 -32.68
N LYS A 214 5.27 -9.66 -33.14
CA LYS A 214 5.23 -10.13 -34.53
C LYS A 214 4.82 -9.01 -35.49
N ALA A 215 3.84 -8.18 -35.14
CA ALA A 215 3.46 -7.03 -35.96
C ALA A 215 4.57 -5.97 -36.04
N TRP A 216 5.32 -5.75 -34.95
CA TRP A 216 6.50 -4.87 -34.92
C TRP A 216 7.67 -5.46 -35.70
N SER A 217 7.93 -6.76 -35.61
CA SER A 217 8.97 -7.41 -36.40
C SER A 217 8.60 -7.45 -37.88
N GLU A 218 7.34 -7.72 -38.23
CA GLU A 218 6.86 -7.69 -39.62
C GLU A 218 6.86 -6.25 -40.17
N SER A 219 6.46 -5.24 -39.40
CA SER A 219 6.50 -3.84 -39.85
C SER A 219 7.93 -3.32 -40.01
N ARG A 220 8.88 -3.80 -39.19
CA ARG A 220 10.31 -3.43 -39.29
C ARG A 220 11.08 -4.25 -40.32
N ASN A 221 10.66 -5.49 -40.58
CA ASN A 221 11.23 -6.39 -41.58
C ASN A 221 10.59 -6.23 -42.97
N LYS A 222 9.50 -5.45 -43.10
CA LYS A 222 8.91 -5.04 -44.38
C LYS A 222 9.44 -3.70 -44.87
N ASN A 223 10.61 -3.29 -44.38
CA ASN A 223 11.42 -2.30 -45.06
C ASN A 223 12.90 -2.75 -45.23
N PRO A 224 13.17 -3.81 -46.01
CA PRO A 224 14.43 -3.94 -46.73
C PRO A 224 14.29 -3.17 -48.05
N GLY A 225 15.20 -2.24 -48.30
CA GLY A 225 15.02 -1.18 -49.30
C GLY A 225 14.92 -1.60 -50.78
N GLY A 226 14.55 -0.58 -51.57
CA GLY A 226 14.90 -0.44 -52.98
C GLY A 226 13.75 -0.59 -53.96
N ALA A 227 13.43 0.49 -54.69
CA ALA A 227 13.49 0.55 -56.15
C ALA A 227 12.84 1.81 -56.72
N ASP A 228 13.67 2.59 -57.42
CA ASP A 228 13.40 3.26 -58.69
C ASP A 228 12.20 2.70 -59.50
N VAL A 229 11.20 3.56 -59.80
CA VAL A 229 10.45 3.72 -61.07
C VAL A 229 9.75 5.10 -60.96
N GLY A 230 9.76 6.09 -61.85
CA GLY A 230 9.99 6.14 -63.29
C GLY A 230 8.74 6.73 -63.99
N GLY A 231 8.72 8.06 -64.23
CA GLY A 231 8.09 8.73 -65.38
C GLY A 231 6.61 9.17 -65.33
N LEU A 232 6.32 10.44 -65.70
CA LEU A 232 5.73 10.83 -67.02
C LEU A 232 5.23 12.28 -67.12
N GLY A 233 5.57 12.95 -68.24
CA GLY A 233 4.86 14.08 -68.86
C GLY A 233 5.63 15.40 -68.87
N GLY A 234 6.03 16.04 -69.96
CA GLY A 234 5.62 15.93 -71.36
C GLY A 234 5.01 17.25 -71.83
N LEU A 235 5.75 17.96 -72.69
CA LEU A 235 5.45 19.21 -73.43
C LEU A 235 5.50 20.53 -72.64
#